data_AF-A0A9N9RDD0-F1
#
_entry.id   AF-A0A9N9RDD0-F1
#
_cell.length_a   1.000
_cell.length_b   1.000
_cell.length_c   1.000
_cell.angle_alpha   90.00
_cell.angle_beta   90.00
_cell.angle_gamma   90.00
#
_symmetry.space_group_name_H-M   'P 1'
#
loop_
_entity.id
_entity.type
_entity.pdbx_description
1 polymer ?
#
loop_
_entity_poly.entity_id
_entity_poly.type
_entity_poly.pdbx_seq_one_letter_code
_entity_poly.pdbx_strand_id
1 'polypeptide(L)'
;MEMLKIYIFCFQVASSLLDVKLERTTVEQFKACLQDLRLHLEKQHSASLNHVSDFEAEREARENMACQKEFVLTDLRTAQKRIKDLTAQLEEVRRLDSGLHRRVTSQRTAASPAPASAPAPASTSASAPASNGTSRKQIYTCPKCLKFKSDNYSIMEDHFDYCLEVDNDPCSPV
;
A
#
# COMPACT_ATOMS: atom_id res chain seq x y z
N MET A 1 63.94 65.11 -1.37
CA MET A 1 63.52 64.16 -2.43
C MET A 1 63.39 62.72 -1.91
N GLU A 2 64.26 62.24 -1.04
CA GLU A 2 64.21 60.85 -0.53
C GLU A 2 62.89 60.47 0.17
N MET A 3 62.33 61.35 1.00
CA MET A 3 61.02 61.11 1.64
C MET A 3 59.87 60.89 0.64
N LEU A 4 59.92 61.55 -0.52
CA LEU A 4 58.91 61.38 -1.56
C LEU A 4 59.03 60.00 -2.23
N LYS A 5 60.25 59.51 -2.45
CA LYS A 5 60.48 58.16 -2.98
C LYS A 5 59.98 57.08 -2.02
N ILE A 6 60.22 57.26 -0.72
CA ILE A 6 59.71 56.35 0.33
C ILE A 6 58.19 56.33 0.31
N TYR A 7 57.54 57.50 0.23
CA TYR A 7 56.08 57.59 0.21
C TYR A 7 55.46 56.89 -1.01
N ILE A 8 56.04 57.10 -2.21
CA ILE A 8 55.59 56.43 -3.45
C ILE A 8 55.76 54.91 -3.35
N PHE A 9 56.90 54.44 -2.83
CA PHE A 9 57.14 53.01 -2.64
C PHE A 9 56.14 52.39 -1.66
N CYS A 10 55.90 53.03 -0.50
CA CYS A 10 54.92 52.57 0.47
C CYS A 10 53.50 52.53 -0.11
N PHE A 11 53.11 53.53 -0.90
CA PHE A 11 51.81 53.57 -1.57
C PHE A 11 51.67 52.42 -2.58
N GLN A 12 52.70 52.15 -3.39
CA GLN A 12 52.69 51.07 -4.36
C GLN A 12 52.55 49.70 -3.68
N VAL A 13 53.30 49.46 -2.59
CA VAL A 13 53.24 48.21 -1.82
C VAL A 13 51.87 48.05 -1.15
N ALA A 14 51.30 49.12 -0.59
CA ALA A 14 49.97 49.08 0.02
C ALA A 14 48.87 48.73 -0.98
N SER A 15 48.93 49.30 -2.20
CA SER A 15 48.00 48.98 -3.29
C SER A 15 48.13 47.51 -3.72
N SER A 16 49.34 47.02 -3.97
CA SER A 16 49.55 45.61 -4.33
C SER A 16 49.10 44.63 -3.24
N LEU A 17 49.26 44.98 -1.96
CA LEU A 17 48.78 44.15 -0.84
C LEU A 17 47.24 44.10 -0.78
N LEU A 18 46.57 45.21 -1.10
CA LEU A 18 45.11 45.26 -1.14
C LEU A 18 44.55 44.36 -2.24
N ASP A 19 45.15 44.40 -3.44
CA ASP A 19 44.76 43.55 -4.58
C ASP A 19 44.90 42.07 -4.24
N VAL A 20 46.04 41.66 -3.68
CA VAL A 20 46.27 40.28 -3.23
C VAL A 20 45.25 39.85 -2.17
N LYS A 21 44.85 40.76 -1.27
CA LYS A 21 43.85 40.46 -0.24
C LYS A 21 42.45 40.27 -0.84
N LEU A 22 42.07 41.10 -1.81
CA LEU A 22 40.83 40.96 -2.57
C LEU A 22 40.79 39.63 -3.32
N GLU A 23 41.84 39.31 -4.07
CA GLU A 23 41.98 38.01 -4.75
C GLU A 23 41.90 36.84 -3.78
N ARG A 24 42.54 36.94 -2.61
CA ARG A 24 42.43 35.89 -1.59
C ARG A 24 40.99 35.69 -1.12
N THR A 25 40.23 36.77 -0.90
CA THR A 25 38.83 36.66 -0.49
C THR A 25 37.94 36.03 -1.57
N THR A 26 38.18 36.35 -2.84
CA THR A 26 37.42 35.74 -3.95
C THR A 26 37.76 34.26 -4.12
N VAL A 27 39.02 33.88 -3.93
CA VAL A 27 39.45 32.46 -3.94
C VAL A 27 38.77 31.66 -2.84
N GLU A 28 38.69 32.19 -1.61
CA GLU A 28 38.01 31.49 -0.51
C GLU A 28 36.49 31.36 -0.75
N GLN A 29 35.85 32.39 -1.31
CA GLN A 29 34.44 32.31 -1.71
C GLN A 29 34.21 31.26 -2.79
N PHE A 30 35.07 31.22 -3.81
CA PHE A 30 34.99 30.23 -4.87
C PHE A 30 35.20 28.81 -4.33
N LYS A 31 36.15 28.63 -3.41
CA LYS A 31 36.39 27.36 -2.74
C LYS A 31 35.17 26.90 -1.92
N ALA A 32 34.53 27.79 -1.18
CA ALA A 32 33.30 27.47 -0.46
C ALA A 32 32.17 27.06 -1.42
N CYS A 33 31.98 27.80 -2.52
CA CYS A 33 31.00 27.47 -3.56
C CYS A 33 31.25 26.09 -4.18
N LEU A 34 32.52 25.74 -4.47
CA LEU A 34 32.87 24.41 -4.98
C LEU A 34 32.61 23.30 -3.96
N GLN A 35 32.82 23.55 -2.67
CA GLN A 35 32.49 22.59 -1.61
C GLN A 35 30.98 22.34 -1.54
N ASP A 36 30.17 23.38 -1.61
CA ASP A 36 28.71 23.26 -1.61
C ASP A 36 28.21 22.50 -2.86
N LEU A 37 28.77 22.82 -4.04
CA LEU A 37 28.43 22.12 -5.28
C LEU A 37 28.80 20.63 -5.21
N ARG A 38 29.98 20.31 -4.66
CA ARG A 38 30.41 18.93 -4.45
C ARG A 38 29.43 18.18 -3.54
N LEU A 39 29.03 18.77 -2.41
CA LEU A 39 28.07 18.16 -1.49
C LEU A 39 26.70 17.95 -2.16
N HIS A 40 26.28 18.90 -3.01
CA HIS A 40 25.05 18.76 -3.77
C HIS A 40 25.11 17.58 -4.75
N LEU A 41 26.22 17.42 -5.47
CA LEU A 41 26.45 16.29 -6.37
C LEU A 41 26.49 14.95 -5.63
N GLU A 42 27.18 14.88 -4.49
CA GLU A 42 27.22 13.67 -3.66
C GLU A 42 25.81 13.30 -3.17
N LYS A 43 25.02 14.30 -2.73
CA LYS A 43 23.62 14.09 -2.34
C LYS A 43 22.77 13.60 -3.51
N GLN A 44 22.84 14.25 -4.67
CA GLN A 44 22.07 13.84 -5.85
C GLN A 44 22.46 12.42 -6.31
N HIS A 45 23.75 12.10 -6.30
CA HIS A 45 24.24 10.77 -6.64
C HIS A 45 23.69 9.72 -5.67
N SER A 46 23.76 9.97 -4.35
CA SER A 46 23.19 9.06 -3.36
C SER A 46 21.68 8.85 -3.52
N ALA A 47 20.93 9.92 -3.78
CA ALA A 47 19.49 9.84 -4.01
C ALA A 47 19.16 9.02 -5.28
N SER A 48 19.93 9.24 -6.36
CA SER A 48 19.79 8.48 -7.60
C SER A 48 20.01 6.98 -7.38
N LEU A 49 21.06 6.59 -6.64
CA LEU A 49 21.34 5.19 -6.32
C LEU A 49 20.22 4.55 -5.48
N ASN A 50 19.68 5.27 -4.50
CA ASN A 50 18.55 4.79 -3.71
C ASN A 50 17.32 4.55 -4.58
N HIS A 51 17.00 5.48 -5.48
CA HIS A 51 15.89 5.29 -6.41
C HIS A 51 16.08 4.08 -7.31
N VAL A 52 17.29 3.87 -7.85
CA VAL A 52 17.59 2.65 -8.64
C VAL A 52 17.36 1.39 -7.81
N SER A 53 17.85 1.36 -6.57
CA SER A 53 17.62 0.24 -5.65
C SER A 53 16.13 -0.01 -5.38
N ASP A 54 15.35 1.04 -5.16
CA ASP A 54 13.91 0.93 -4.91
C ASP A 54 13.18 0.39 -6.15
N PHE A 55 13.56 0.82 -7.35
CA PHE A 55 13.00 0.31 -8.61
C PHE A 55 13.35 -1.15 -8.85
N GLU A 56 14.57 -1.58 -8.52
CA GLU A 56 14.97 -2.98 -8.63
C GLU A 56 14.20 -3.88 -7.66
N ALA A 57 14.01 -3.43 -6.42
CA ALA A 57 13.23 -4.15 -5.43
C ALA A 57 11.74 -4.27 -5.83
N GLU A 58 11.13 -3.18 -6.32
CA GLU A 58 9.75 -3.20 -6.82
C GLU A 58 9.61 -4.11 -8.04
N ARG A 59 10.60 -4.10 -8.94
CA ARG A 59 10.62 -5.00 -10.09
C ARG A 59 10.66 -6.46 -9.66
N GLU A 60 11.55 -6.84 -8.74
CA GLU A 60 11.63 -8.19 -8.21
C GLU A 60 10.32 -8.61 -7.52
N ALA A 61 9.71 -7.71 -6.73
CA ALA A 61 8.42 -7.95 -6.10
C ALA A 61 7.31 -8.23 -7.12
N ARG A 62 7.28 -7.49 -8.24
CA ARG A 62 6.32 -7.72 -9.33
C ARG A 62 6.55 -9.03 -10.07
N GLU A 63 7.80 -9.38 -10.34
CA GLU A 63 8.15 -10.66 -10.97
C GLU A 63 7.67 -11.83 -10.07
N ASN A 64 7.96 -11.76 -8.77
CA ASN A 64 7.49 -12.75 -7.79
C ASN A 64 5.96 -12.86 -7.74
N MET A 65 5.26 -11.72 -7.75
CA MET A 65 3.79 -11.70 -7.74
C MET A 65 3.21 -12.29 -9.04
N ALA A 66 3.83 -12.01 -10.18
CA ALA A 66 3.43 -12.60 -11.46
C ALA A 66 3.59 -14.14 -11.44
N CYS A 67 4.71 -14.65 -10.93
CA CYS A 67 4.91 -16.08 -10.76
C CYS A 67 3.88 -16.72 -9.82
N GLN A 68 3.60 -16.09 -8.67
CA GLN A 68 2.57 -16.58 -7.74
C GLN A 68 1.17 -16.59 -8.39
N LYS A 69 0.85 -15.57 -9.18
CA LYS A 69 -0.41 -15.52 -9.94
C LYS A 69 -0.51 -16.68 -10.93
N GLU A 70 0.55 -16.97 -11.67
CA GLU A 70 0.58 -18.10 -12.61
C GLU A 70 0.41 -19.45 -11.92
N PHE A 71 1.04 -19.60 -10.75
CA PHE A 71 0.90 -20.79 -9.91
C PHE A 71 -0.56 -20.99 -9.47
N VAL A 72 -1.17 -19.97 -8.86
CA VAL A 72 -2.58 -20.02 -8.41
C VAL A 72 -3.54 -20.30 -9.56
N LEU A 73 -3.32 -19.69 -10.73
CA LEU A 73 -4.16 -19.95 -11.90
C LEU A 73 -4.05 -21.40 -12.38
N THR A 74 -2.86 -21.99 -12.31
CA THR A 74 -2.64 -23.39 -12.67
C THR A 74 -3.32 -24.33 -11.69
N ASP A 75 -3.22 -24.05 -10.39
CA ASP A 75 -3.92 -24.80 -9.34
C ASP A 75 -5.44 -24.72 -9.51
N LEU A 76 -5.97 -23.52 -9.80
CA LEU A 76 -7.40 -23.31 -10.03
C LEU A 76 -7.90 -24.13 -11.22
N ARG A 77 -7.18 -24.14 -12.35
CA ARG A 77 -7.54 -24.98 -13.51
C ARG A 77 -7.54 -26.46 -13.15
N THR A 78 -6.56 -26.90 -12.36
CA THR A 78 -6.44 -28.29 -11.91
C THR A 78 -7.59 -28.68 -10.98
N ALA A 79 -7.92 -27.83 -10.01
CA ALA A 79 -9.05 -28.03 -9.10
C ALA A 79 -10.39 -28.06 -9.87
N GLN A 80 -10.61 -27.14 -10.80
CA GLN A 80 -11.79 -27.13 -11.65
C GLN A 80 -11.93 -28.40 -12.48
N LYS A 81 -10.83 -28.92 -13.03
CA LYS A 81 -10.84 -30.21 -13.74
C LYS A 81 -11.25 -31.36 -12.82
N ARG A 82 -10.66 -31.46 -11.62
CA ARG A 82 -11.02 -32.48 -10.63
C ARG A 82 -12.49 -32.40 -10.22
N ILE A 83 -13.03 -31.20 -10.01
CA ILE A 83 -14.45 -31.01 -9.68
C ILE A 83 -15.33 -31.51 -10.83
N LYS A 84 -15.00 -31.19 -12.09
CA LYS A 84 -15.73 -31.69 -13.26
C LYS A 84 -15.69 -33.22 -13.33
N ASP A 85 -14.51 -33.81 -13.16
CA ASP A 85 -14.32 -35.26 -13.19
C ASP A 85 -15.13 -35.95 -12.07
N LEU A 86 -15.09 -35.44 -10.84
CA LEU A 86 -15.89 -35.96 -9.71
C LEU A 86 -17.40 -35.78 -9.93
N THR A 87 -17.82 -34.67 -10.53
CA THR A 87 -19.24 -34.44 -10.87
C THR A 87 -19.72 -35.45 -11.91
N ALA A 88 -18.89 -35.74 -12.92
CA ALA A 88 -19.18 -36.77 -13.91
C ALA A 88 -19.23 -38.17 -13.27
N GLN A 89 -18.32 -38.49 -12.34
CA GLN A 89 -18.35 -39.74 -11.58
C GLN A 89 -19.63 -39.88 -10.75
N LEU A 90 -20.08 -38.81 -10.09
CA LEU A 90 -21.34 -38.81 -9.34
C LEU A 90 -22.55 -39.06 -10.26
N GLU A 91 -22.55 -38.51 -11.47
CA GLU A 91 -23.61 -38.75 -12.44
C GLU A 91 -23.60 -40.18 -12.98
N GLU A 92 -22.42 -40.74 -13.21
CA GLU A 92 -22.29 -42.13 -13.63
C GLU A 92 -22.75 -43.10 -12.54
N VAL A 93 -22.43 -42.82 -11.26
CA VAL A 93 -22.96 -43.58 -10.12
C VAL A 93 -24.49 -43.47 -10.05
N ARG A 94 -25.08 -42.28 -10.25
CA ARG A 94 -26.54 -42.12 -10.33
C ARG A 94 -27.17 -42.92 -11.46
N ARG A 95 -26.51 -43.01 -12.60
CA ARG A 95 -26.97 -43.75 -13.78
C ARG A 95 -26.95 -45.26 -13.52
N LEU A 96 -25.84 -45.77 -12.99
CA LEU A 96 -25.67 -47.20 -12.68
C LEU A 96 -26.57 -47.65 -11.54
N ASP A 97 -26.80 -46.78 -10.55
CA ASP A 97 -27.51 -47.12 -9.32
C ASP A 97 -28.86 -46.39 -9.17
N SER A 98 -29.64 -46.39 -10.25
CA SER A 98 -31.00 -45.84 -10.29
C SER A 98 -31.95 -46.46 -9.25
N GLY A 99 -31.64 -47.67 -8.76
CA GLY A 99 -32.38 -48.41 -7.74
C GLY A 99 -32.05 -48.02 -6.29
N LEU A 100 -30.77 -47.85 -5.90
CA LEU A 100 -30.41 -47.43 -4.53
C LEU A 100 -30.55 -45.92 -4.33
N HIS A 101 -30.27 -45.09 -5.35
CA HIS A 101 -30.46 -43.64 -5.20
C HIS A 101 -31.91 -43.29 -4.88
N ARG A 102 -32.89 -43.96 -5.51
CA ARG A 102 -34.32 -43.82 -5.20
C ARG A 102 -34.67 -44.33 -3.79
N ARG A 103 -34.06 -45.42 -3.33
CA ARG A 103 -34.30 -45.95 -1.96
C ARG A 103 -33.71 -45.05 -0.88
N VAL A 104 -32.48 -44.55 -1.04
CA VAL A 104 -31.82 -43.68 -0.04
C VAL A 104 -32.46 -42.29 0.03
N THR A 105 -32.87 -41.71 -1.11
CA THR A 105 -33.64 -40.46 -1.11
C THR A 105 -35.07 -40.64 -0.61
N SER A 106 -35.79 -41.70 -1.00
CA SER A 106 -37.16 -41.97 -0.49
C SER A 106 -37.18 -42.35 0.99
N GLN A 107 -36.17 -43.05 1.50
CA GLN A 107 -36.08 -43.39 2.92
C GLN A 107 -35.81 -42.14 3.79
N ARG A 108 -35.28 -41.06 3.19
CA ARG A 108 -35.11 -39.77 3.85
C ARG A 108 -36.39 -38.91 3.85
N THR A 109 -37.29 -39.11 2.89
CA THR A 109 -38.59 -38.39 2.83
C THR A 109 -39.72 -39.12 3.57
N ALA A 110 -39.61 -40.42 3.81
CA ALA A 110 -40.65 -41.20 4.51
C ALA A 110 -40.56 -41.16 6.05
N ALA A 111 -39.60 -40.41 6.62
CA ALA A 111 -39.48 -40.20 8.05
C ALA A 111 -39.36 -38.71 8.37
N SER A 112 -40.45 -37.96 8.15
CA SER A 112 -40.66 -36.69 8.86
C SER A 112 -42.16 -36.36 8.89
N PRO A 113 -42.83 -36.39 10.06
CA PRO A 113 -44.15 -35.79 10.21
C PRO A 113 -44.04 -34.25 10.12
N ALA A 114 -45.03 -33.66 9.46
CA ALA A 114 -45.16 -32.23 9.19
C ALA A 114 -45.17 -31.35 10.46
N PRO A 115 -44.80 -30.05 10.34
CA PRO A 115 -44.59 -29.15 11.47
C PRO A 115 -45.91 -28.55 11.98
N ALA A 116 -46.10 -28.56 13.30
CA ALA A 116 -47.09 -27.73 13.98
C ALA A 116 -46.38 -26.55 14.65
N SER A 117 -46.80 -25.35 14.25
CA SER A 117 -46.76 -24.03 14.88
C SER A 117 -45.76 -23.73 16.01
N ALA A 118 -45.04 -22.62 15.83
CA ALA A 118 -44.25 -21.89 16.82
C ALA A 118 -45.02 -21.63 18.15
N PRO A 119 -44.30 -21.45 19.26
CA PRO A 119 -43.76 -20.11 19.56
C PRO A 119 -42.29 -20.11 20.03
N ALA A 120 -41.64 -18.97 19.81
CA ALA A 120 -40.32 -18.65 20.33
C ALA A 120 -40.25 -18.82 21.86
N PRO A 121 -39.10 -19.27 22.39
CA PRO A 121 -38.38 -18.34 23.27
C PRO A 121 -36.86 -18.43 23.19
N ALA A 122 -36.26 -17.38 23.76
CA ALA A 122 -34.86 -17.16 24.00
C ALA A 122 -34.13 -18.34 24.66
N SER A 123 -32.85 -18.51 24.33
CA SER A 123 -31.87 -19.28 25.12
C SER A 123 -30.48 -18.77 24.75
N THR A 124 -29.83 -17.98 25.60
CA THR A 124 -28.84 -18.42 26.62
C THR A 124 -27.78 -19.35 26.06
N SER A 125 -26.66 -18.72 25.70
CA SER A 125 -25.40 -19.32 25.30
C SER A 125 -24.58 -19.72 26.54
N ALA A 126 -24.05 -20.94 26.54
CA ALA A 126 -22.88 -21.40 27.30
C ALA A 126 -22.38 -22.69 26.65
N SER A 127 -21.10 -23.00 26.42
CA SER A 127 -19.82 -22.29 26.52
C SER A 127 -18.77 -23.13 25.80
N ALA A 128 -17.91 -22.53 24.97
CA ALA A 128 -16.46 -22.82 24.79
C ALA A 128 -15.93 -22.20 23.46
N PRO A 129 -14.64 -21.83 23.33
CA PRO A 129 -13.66 -21.36 24.31
C PRO A 129 -13.38 -19.84 24.15
N ALA A 130 -12.77 -19.24 25.18
CA ALA A 130 -12.53 -17.81 25.30
C ALA A 130 -11.64 -17.23 24.19
N SER A 131 -12.20 -16.31 23.41
CA SER A 131 -11.46 -15.24 22.74
C SER A 131 -12.28 -13.96 22.90
N ASN A 132 -11.67 -12.93 23.49
CA ASN A 132 -12.30 -11.67 23.88
C ASN A 132 -12.92 -10.94 22.68
N GLY A 133 -14.18 -11.26 22.38
CA GLY A 133 -15.03 -10.57 21.43
C GLY A 133 -15.57 -9.27 22.02
N THR A 134 -14.74 -8.24 22.09
CA THR A 134 -15.26 -6.87 22.02
C THR A 134 -15.77 -6.66 20.59
N SER A 135 -17.08 -6.79 20.38
CA SER A 135 -17.77 -6.34 19.17
C SER A 135 -17.73 -4.81 19.10
N ARG A 136 -16.53 -4.26 18.86
CA ARG A 136 -16.37 -2.87 18.45
C ARG A 136 -16.90 -2.79 17.03
N LYS A 137 -18.01 -2.08 16.84
CA LYS A 137 -18.50 -1.69 15.52
C LYS A 137 -17.30 -1.19 14.71
N GLN A 138 -17.03 -1.84 13.58
CA GLN A 138 -15.90 -1.51 12.73
C GLN A 138 -16.18 -0.13 12.12
N ILE A 139 -15.48 0.90 12.60
CA ILE A 139 -15.62 2.26 12.09
C ILE A 139 -14.71 2.40 10.88
N TYR A 140 -15.31 2.53 9.70
CA TYR A 140 -14.62 2.81 8.46
C TYR A 140 -14.30 4.31 8.37
N THR A 141 -13.09 4.64 7.93
CA THR A 141 -12.62 6.02 7.77
C THR A 141 -12.24 6.25 6.32
N CYS A 142 -12.72 7.34 5.72
CA CYS A 142 -12.41 7.68 4.33
C CYS A 142 -10.90 7.94 4.17
N PRO A 143 -10.20 7.22 3.27
CA PRO A 143 -8.74 7.36 3.11
C PRO A 143 -8.33 8.66 2.42
N LYS A 144 -9.24 9.34 1.69
CA LYS A 144 -8.93 10.61 1.01
C LYS A 144 -8.96 11.81 1.98
N CYS A 145 -10.04 11.97 2.75
CA CYS A 145 -10.21 13.13 3.60
C CYS A 145 -9.81 12.90 5.07
N LEU A 146 -9.76 11.64 5.54
CA LEU A 146 -9.53 11.22 6.94
C LEU A 146 -10.52 11.80 7.99
N LYS A 147 -11.42 12.70 7.58
CA LYS A 147 -12.41 13.40 8.42
C LYS A 147 -13.70 12.60 8.52
N PHE A 148 -14.14 11.96 7.44
CA PHE A 148 -15.39 11.19 7.43
C PHE A 148 -15.21 9.79 8.01
N LYS A 149 -16.06 9.43 8.98
CA LYS A 149 -16.07 8.15 9.66
C LYS A 149 -17.50 7.64 9.79
N SER A 150 -17.71 6.37 9.46
CA SER A 150 -19.02 5.71 9.52
C SER A 150 -18.86 4.28 10.00
N ASP A 151 -19.84 3.78 10.77
CA ASP A 151 -19.93 2.36 11.14
C ASP A 151 -20.63 1.51 10.06
N ASN A 152 -21.07 2.13 8.97
CA ASN A 152 -21.67 1.48 7.80
C ASN A 152 -20.79 1.68 6.56
N TYR A 153 -20.37 0.57 5.94
CA TYR A 153 -19.48 0.55 4.77
C TYR A 153 -20.12 1.23 3.54
N SER A 154 -21.41 0.99 3.26
CA SER A 154 -22.07 1.58 2.08
C SER A 154 -22.09 3.11 2.13
N ILE A 155 -22.27 3.69 3.32
CA ILE A 155 -22.23 5.15 3.50
C ILE A 155 -20.80 5.69 3.31
N MET A 156 -19.78 4.91 3.69
CA MET A 156 -18.37 5.29 3.50
C MET A 156 -17.95 5.19 2.03
N GLU A 157 -18.46 4.19 1.30
CA GLU A 157 -18.24 4.00 -0.14
C GLU A 157 -18.86 5.15 -0.95
N ASP A 158 -20.13 5.49 -0.70
CA ASP A 158 -20.79 6.65 -1.32
C ASP A 158 -20.02 7.97 -1.06
N HIS A 159 -19.52 8.13 0.17
CA HIS A 159 -18.68 9.28 0.50
C HIS A 159 -17.32 9.24 -0.23
N PHE A 160 -16.70 8.07 -0.35
CA PHE A 160 -15.41 7.92 -1.01
C PHE A 160 -15.51 8.29 -2.50
N ASP A 161 -16.55 7.84 -3.18
CA ASP A 161 -16.81 8.18 -4.59
C ASP A 161 -17.03 9.69 -4.76
N TYR A 162 -17.88 10.31 -3.93
CA TYR A 162 -18.05 11.77 -3.95
C TYR A 162 -16.75 12.51 -3.61
N CYS A 163 -15.99 12.01 -2.63
CA CYS A 163 -14.75 12.63 -2.21
C CYS A 163 -13.70 12.55 -3.32
N LEU A 164 -13.66 11.47 -4.11
CA LEU A 164 -12.76 11.31 -5.25
C LEU A 164 -13.03 12.34 -6.36
N GLU A 165 -14.30 12.63 -6.66
CA GLU A 165 -14.70 13.53 -7.76
C GLU A 165 -14.47 15.02 -7.48
N VAL A 166 -14.39 15.42 -6.21
CA VAL A 166 -14.20 16.83 -5.83
C VAL A 166 -12.74 17.07 -5.43
N ASP A 167 -11.95 17.66 -6.33
CA ASP A 167 -10.58 18.14 -6.05
C ASP A 167 -10.52 19.42 -5.19
N ASN A 168 -11.67 19.96 -4.82
CA ASN A 168 -11.79 21.04 -3.83
C ASN A 168 -12.15 20.45 -2.47
N ASP A 169 -11.28 20.57 -1.47
CA ASP A 169 -11.52 20.18 -0.08
C ASP A 169 -12.87 20.74 0.41
N PRO A 170 -13.94 19.92 0.49
CA PRO A 170 -15.27 20.40 0.89
C PRO A 170 -15.36 20.62 2.40
N CYS A 171 -14.24 20.50 3.13
CA CYS A 171 -14.14 20.68 4.57
C CYS A 171 -13.21 21.84 4.96
N SER A 172 -13.02 22.83 4.09
CA SER A 172 -12.50 24.15 4.48
C SER A 172 -13.67 25.00 4.99
N PRO A 173 -13.66 25.49 6.24
CA PRO A 173 -14.71 26.36 6.72
C PRO A 173 -14.66 27.71 5.97
N VAL A 174 -15.83 28.22 5.61
CA VAL A 174 -16.02 29.66 5.33
C VAL A 174 -15.91 30.43 6.64
#